data_AF-A0A8S4F4G0-F1
#
_entry.id   AF-A0A8S4F4G0-F1
#
_cell.length_a   1.000
_cell.length_b   1.000
_cell.length_c   1.000
_cell.angle_alpha   90.00
_cell.angle_beta   90.00
_cell.angle_gamma   90.00
#
_symmetry.space_group_name_H-M   'P 1'
#
loop_
_entity.id
_entity.type
_entity.pdbx_description
1 polymer ?
#
loop_
_entity_poly.entity_id
_entity_poly.type
_entity_poly.pdbx_seq_one_letter_code
_entity_poly.pdbx_strand_id
1 'polypeptide(L)'
;MWRSRLAHVTWPEVPKVKKCCFCIPVRKGIIIFGYINLTLSLLAFPLLVFLLVEQLSEESAPVREPARLPLTVAWVAVDVAMNLALIASAHKKNASLLRLYLVVGGGFQLLTLLLDLLLFDLGDVLENVVYFFFLSLNVYLLYLVFCTIHQLRETSGVQYMAHRDPPPL
;
A
#
# COMPACT_ATOMS: atom_id res chain seq x y z
N MET A 1 -12.17 3.82 37.04
CA MET A 1 -11.24 4.94 37.35
C MET A 1 -9.87 4.77 36.67
N TRP A 2 -9.83 4.45 35.36
CA TRP A 2 -8.57 4.23 34.60
C TRP A 2 -8.60 4.80 33.16
N ARG A 3 -9.66 5.54 32.78
CA ARG A 3 -9.86 6.02 31.40
C ARG A 3 -9.29 7.41 31.12
N SER A 4 -8.89 8.16 32.15
CA SER A 4 -8.53 9.57 32.04
C SER A 4 -7.02 9.84 31.93
N ARG A 5 -6.17 8.81 31.99
CA ARG A 5 -4.69 8.99 32.01
C ARG A 5 -3.99 8.74 30.67
N LEU A 6 -4.71 8.37 29.61
CA LEU A 6 -4.15 8.16 28.26
C LEU A 6 -4.32 9.39 27.34
N ALA A 7 -4.74 10.53 27.88
CA ALA A 7 -5.02 11.76 27.12
C ALA A 7 -3.77 12.56 26.72
N HIS A 8 -2.56 12.11 27.09
CA HIS A 8 -1.30 12.82 26.81
C HIS A 8 -0.30 12.03 25.97
N VAL A 9 -0.77 11.08 25.16
CA VAL A 9 0.05 10.63 24.02
C VAL A 9 -0.12 11.66 22.91
N THR A 10 0.59 12.78 23.03
CA THR A 10 0.81 13.70 21.91
C THR A 10 1.68 12.96 20.92
N TRP A 11 1.05 12.28 19.97
CA TRP A 11 1.75 11.76 18.80
C TRP A 11 2.51 12.93 18.17
N PRO A 12 3.82 12.81 17.91
CA PRO A 12 4.56 13.85 17.24
C PRO A 12 3.82 14.23 15.95
N GLU A 13 3.62 15.53 15.72
CA GLU A 13 2.93 16.03 14.53
C GLU A 13 3.67 15.54 13.29
N VAL A 14 3.14 14.48 12.67
CA VAL A 14 3.70 13.89 11.46
C VAL A 14 3.72 15.00 10.39
N PRO A 15 4.86 15.26 9.73
CA PRO A 15 5.00 16.37 8.81
C PRO A 15 3.88 16.35 7.76
N LYS A 16 3.12 17.45 7.70
CA LYS A 16 1.95 17.60 6.84
C LYS A 16 2.39 17.82 5.39
N VAL A 17 2.49 16.74 4.62
CA VAL A 17 2.84 16.81 3.20
C VAL A 17 1.59 17.12 2.37
N LYS A 18 1.40 18.41 2.02
CA LYS A 18 0.30 18.87 1.14
C LYS A 18 0.56 18.62 -0.35
N LYS A 19 1.78 18.25 -0.71
CA LYS A 19 2.28 18.11 -2.09
C LYS A 19 3.09 16.82 -2.20
N CYS A 20 2.71 15.93 -3.12
CA CYS A 20 3.59 14.81 -3.50
C CYS A 20 4.83 15.36 -4.25
N CYS A 21 5.88 14.56 -4.47
CA CYS A 21 7.26 14.93 -4.90
C CYS A 21 7.43 15.92 -6.08
N PHE A 22 6.35 16.37 -6.72
CA PHE A 22 6.31 17.30 -7.87
C PHE A 22 5.19 18.37 -7.78
N CYS A 23 4.81 18.86 -6.59
CA CYS A 23 3.70 19.83 -6.40
C CYS A 23 2.31 19.32 -6.82
N ILE A 24 2.20 18.03 -7.17
CA ILE A 24 0.96 17.38 -7.57
C ILE A 24 0.12 17.16 -6.30
N PRO A 25 -1.20 17.47 -6.33
CA PRO A 25 -2.08 17.19 -5.20
C PRO A 25 -2.04 15.70 -4.86
N VAL A 26 -1.92 15.37 -3.57
CA VAL A 26 -1.65 14.01 -3.06
C VAL A 26 -2.57 12.95 -3.70
N ARG A 27 -3.85 13.28 -3.91
CA ARG A 27 -4.83 12.40 -4.57
C ARG A 27 -4.44 12.02 -6.01
N LYS A 28 -3.91 12.95 -6.80
CA LYS A 28 -3.44 12.67 -8.17
C LYS A 28 -2.16 11.84 -8.13
N GLY A 29 -1.29 12.08 -7.14
CA GLY A 29 -0.10 11.27 -6.88
C GLY A 29 -0.45 9.80 -6.63
N ILE A 30 -1.41 9.51 -5.74
CA ILE A 30 -1.87 8.13 -5.48
C ILE A 30 -2.34 7.44 -6.75
N ILE A 31 -3.12 8.15 -7.60
CA ILE A 31 -3.62 7.57 -8.84
C ILE A 31 -2.46 7.26 -9.78
N ILE A 32 -1.55 8.21 -10.00
CA ILE A 32 -0.40 8.03 -10.90
C ILE A 32 0.49 6.88 -10.43
N PHE A 33 0.95 6.91 -9.18
CA PHE A 33 1.82 5.88 -8.64
C PHE A 33 1.11 4.53 -8.51
N GLY A 34 -0.19 4.52 -8.21
CA GLY A 34 -0.99 3.29 -8.19
C GLY A 34 -1.10 2.65 -9.57
N TYR A 35 -1.29 3.44 -10.63
CA TYR A 35 -1.24 2.94 -12.00
C TYR A 35 0.14 2.43 -12.38
N ILE A 36 1.21 3.15 -12.04
CA ILE A 36 2.59 2.71 -12.30
C ILE A 36 2.85 1.36 -11.62
N ASN A 37 2.50 1.23 -10.33
CA ASN A 37 2.69 -0.01 -9.58
C ASN A 37 1.88 -1.16 -10.21
N LEU A 38 0.61 -0.91 -10.56
CA LEU A 38 -0.24 -1.89 -11.22
C LEU A 38 0.36 -2.34 -12.57
N THR A 39 0.84 -1.41 -13.39
CA THR A 39 1.46 -1.74 -14.69
C THR A 39 2.73 -2.56 -14.52
N LEU A 40 3.57 -2.23 -13.54
CA LEU A 40 4.77 -3.01 -13.22
C LEU A 40 4.42 -4.42 -12.75
N SER A 41 3.44 -4.57 -11.85
CA SER A 41 2.97 -5.89 -11.40
C SER A 41 2.39 -6.70 -12.56
N LEU A 42 1.66 -6.07 -13.48
CA LEU A 42 1.08 -6.74 -14.65
C LEU A 42 2.15 -7.21 -15.64
N LEU A 43 3.26 -6.47 -15.76
CA LEU A 43 4.42 -6.86 -16.57
C LEU A 43 5.24 -7.98 -15.90
N ALA A 44 5.36 -7.96 -14.58
CA ALA A 44 6.09 -8.97 -13.81
C ALA A 44 5.33 -10.30 -13.71
N PHE A 45 4.00 -10.27 -13.64
CA PHE A 45 3.15 -11.44 -13.50
C PHE A 45 3.37 -12.54 -14.57
N PRO A 46 3.35 -12.26 -15.89
CA PRO A 46 3.58 -13.29 -16.90
C PRO A 46 4.99 -13.89 -16.82
N LEU A 47 6.00 -13.10 -16.41
CA LEU A 47 7.36 -13.58 -16.22
C LEU A 47 7.45 -14.55 -15.03
N LEU A 48 6.77 -14.24 -13.92
CA LEU A 48 6.62 -15.15 -12.78
C LEU A 48 5.90 -16.44 -13.14
N VAL A 49 4.84 -16.37 -13.94
CA VAL A 49 4.10 -17.55 -14.42
C VAL A 49 4.97 -18.39 -15.35
N PHE A 50 5.78 -17.78 -16.22
CA PHE A 50 6.71 -18.51 -17.07
C PHE A 50 7.74 -19.28 -16.24
N LEU A 51 8.39 -18.62 -15.28
CA LEU A 51 9.34 -19.26 -14.37
C LEU A 51 8.70 -20.40 -13.56
N LEU A 52 7.43 -20.23 -13.12
CA LEU A 52 6.66 -21.29 -12.47
C LEU A 52 6.49 -22.51 -13.38
N VAL A 53 6.11 -22.29 -14.64
CA VAL A 53 5.89 -23.38 -15.60
C VAL A 53 7.20 -24.10 -15.92
N GLU A 54 8.30 -23.37 -16.04
CA GLU A 54 9.63 -23.92 -16.27
C GLU A 54 10.07 -24.83 -15.09
N GLN A 55 9.90 -24.36 -13.85
CA GLN A 55 10.17 -25.14 -12.64
C GLN A 55 9.29 -26.40 -12.52
N LEU A 56 8.04 -26.35 -12.97
CA LEU A 56 7.15 -27.51 -12.99
C LEU A 56 7.47 -28.49 -14.13
N SER A 57 8.15 -28.02 -15.18
CA SER A 57 8.49 -28.82 -16.37
C SER A 57 9.85 -29.52 -16.23
N GLU A 58 10.78 -28.96 -15.46
CA GLU A 58 12.04 -29.64 -15.10
C GLU A 58 11.82 -30.69 -14.00
N GLU A 59 11.56 -31.93 -14.40
CA GLU A 59 11.36 -33.11 -13.55
C GLU A 59 12.57 -33.48 -12.64
N SER A 60 13.68 -32.72 -12.73
CA SER A 60 14.97 -33.06 -12.10
C SER A 60 15.54 -32.00 -11.14
N ALA A 61 14.86 -30.86 -10.94
CA ALA A 61 15.27 -29.89 -9.95
C ALA A 61 14.97 -30.42 -8.53
N PRO A 62 15.89 -30.28 -7.56
CA PRO A 62 15.62 -30.69 -6.18
C PRO A 62 14.38 -29.95 -5.71
N VAL A 63 13.35 -30.71 -5.33
CA VAL A 63 12.01 -30.26 -4.95
C VAL A 63 12.12 -29.18 -3.86
N ARG A 64 12.28 -27.92 -4.28
CA ARG A 64 12.25 -26.75 -3.41
C ARG A 64 10.78 -26.44 -3.19
N GLU A 65 10.18 -27.10 -2.21
CA GLU A 65 8.85 -26.81 -1.66
C GLU A 65 7.75 -26.62 -2.73
N PRO A 66 7.06 -27.70 -3.18
CA PRO A 66 6.10 -27.63 -4.29
C PRO A 66 4.91 -26.67 -4.03
N ALA A 67 4.75 -26.20 -2.80
CA ALA A 67 3.73 -25.24 -2.39
C ALA A 67 4.17 -23.76 -2.49
N ARG A 68 5.47 -23.45 -2.56
CA ARG A 68 5.97 -22.05 -2.47
C ARG A 68 5.60 -21.21 -3.69
N LEU A 69 5.70 -21.84 -4.85
CA LEU A 69 5.50 -21.29 -6.18
C LEU A 69 4.03 -20.98 -6.55
N PRO A 70 3.04 -21.87 -6.31
CA PRO A 70 1.63 -21.52 -6.47
C PRO A 70 1.16 -20.49 -5.44
N LEU A 71 1.73 -20.51 -4.24
CA LEU A 71 1.44 -19.53 -3.19
C LEU A 71 1.91 -18.12 -3.58
N THR A 72 3.08 -17.97 -4.19
CA THR A 72 3.57 -16.66 -4.68
C THR A 72 2.70 -16.13 -5.81
N VAL A 73 2.22 -16.96 -6.74
CA VAL A 73 1.28 -16.52 -7.78
C VAL A 73 -0.04 -16.04 -7.18
N ALA A 74 -0.60 -16.78 -6.21
CA ALA A 74 -1.81 -16.35 -5.50
C ALA A 74 -1.60 -15.03 -4.75
N TRP A 75 -0.42 -14.86 -4.14
CA TRP A 75 -0.05 -13.63 -3.44
C TRP A 75 -0.01 -12.42 -4.36
N VAL A 76 0.64 -12.56 -5.52
CA VAL A 76 0.71 -11.49 -6.53
C VAL A 76 -0.68 -11.15 -7.07
N ALA A 77 -1.57 -12.13 -7.25
CA ALA A 77 -2.94 -11.86 -7.64
C ALA A 77 -3.71 -11.02 -6.61
N VAL A 78 -3.50 -11.27 -5.31
CA VAL A 78 -4.07 -10.44 -4.22
C VAL A 78 -3.48 -9.04 -4.24
N ASP A 79 -2.17 -8.89 -4.48
CA ASP A 79 -1.53 -7.58 -4.60
C ASP A 79 -2.10 -6.75 -5.78
N VAL A 80 -2.32 -7.39 -6.93
CA VAL A 80 -2.99 -6.76 -8.09
C VAL A 80 -4.41 -6.32 -7.72
N ALA A 81 -5.18 -7.17 -7.04
CA ALA A 81 -6.53 -6.83 -6.60
C ALA A 81 -6.54 -5.67 -5.59
N MET A 82 -5.56 -5.61 -4.69
CA MET A 82 -5.38 -4.49 -3.76
C MET A 82 -5.03 -3.19 -4.50
N ASN A 83 -4.15 -3.22 -5.49
CA ASN A 83 -3.83 -2.06 -6.31
C ASN A 83 -5.06 -1.55 -7.10
N LEU A 84 -5.91 -2.45 -7.60
CA LEU A 84 -7.18 -2.07 -8.22
C LEU A 84 -8.15 -1.42 -7.20
N ALA A 85 -8.25 -1.98 -6.00
CA ALA A 85 -9.06 -1.43 -4.92
C ALA A 85 -8.55 -0.04 -4.50
N LEU A 86 -7.23 0.17 -4.45
CA LEU A 86 -6.61 1.47 -4.20
C LEU A 86 -7.08 2.49 -5.23
N ILE A 87 -6.95 2.18 -6.52
CA ILE A 87 -7.35 3.06 -7.62
C ILE A 87 -8.85 3.36 -7.54
N ALA A 88 -9.68 2.34 -7.35
CA ALA A 88 -11.13 2.52 -7.20
C ALA A 88 -11.49 3.42 -6.02
N SER A 89 -10.82 3.25 -4.86
CA SER A 89 -11.02 4.08 -3.68
C SER A 89 -10.56 5.53 -3.89
N ALA A 90 -9.47 5.73 -4.63
CA ALA A 90 -8.94 7.06 -4.96
C ALA A 90 -9.89 7.83 -5.89
N HIS A 91 -10.56 7.13 -6.82
CA HIS A 91 -11.57 7.70 -7.72
C HIS A 91 -12.86 8.08 -7.00
N LYS A 92 -13.36 7.24 -6.09
CA LYS A 92 -14.72 7.42 -5.52
C LYS A 92 -14.85 8.59 -4.54
N LYS A 93 -13.80 9.39 -4.28
CA LYS A 93 -13.75 10.52 -3.32
C LYS A 93 -14.25 10.23 -1.89
N ASN A 94 -14.59 8.99 -1.58
CA ASN A 94 -15.18 8.59 -0.30
C ASN A 94 -14.09 8.31 0.74
N ALA A 95 -14.06 9.11 1.80
CA ALA A 95 -13.14 8.97 2.93
C ALA A 95 -13.18 7.58 3.58
N SER A 96 -14.37 6.98 3.63
CA SER A 96 -14.62 5.68 4.26
C SER A 96 -13.91 4.53 3.54
N LEU A 97 -14.00 4.49 2.20
CA LEU A 97 -13.34 3.45 1.40
C LEU A 97 -11.81 3.58 1.47
N LEU A 98 -11.30 4.80 1.46
CA LEU A 98 -9.87 5.04 1.58
C LEU A 98 -9.35 4.61 2.97
N ARG A 99 -10.14 4.81 4.03
CA ARG A 99 -9.80 4.36 5.38
C ARG A 99 -9.84 2.84 5.52
N LEU A 100 -10.82 2.18 4.91
CA LEU A 100 -10.87 0.72 4.87
C LEU A 100 -9.64 0.16 4.14
N TYR A 101 -9.30 0.74 2.99
CA TYR A 101 -8.09 0.37 2.26
C TYR A 101 -6.83 0.56 3.10
N LEU A 102 -6.69 1.67 3.85
CA LEU A 102 -5.51 1.89 4.70
C LEU A 102 -5.33 0.78 5.75
N VAL A 103 -6.42 0.34 6.38
CA VAL A 103 -6.35 -0.71 7.42
C VAL A 103 -6.04 -2.07 6.80
N VAL A 104 -6.77 -2.44 5.75
CA VAL A 104 -6.62 -3.75 5.10
C VAL A 104 -5.30 -3.84 4.34
N GLY A 105 -4.98 -2.85 3.51
CA GLY A 105 -3.75 -2.77 2.75
C GLY A 105 -2.52 -2.60 3.65
N GLY A 106 -2.62 -1.83 4.74
CA GLY A 106 -1.55 -1.71 5.73
C GLY A 106 -1.28 -3.04 6.44
N GLY A 107 -2.34 -3.77 6.82
CA GLY A 107 -2.21 -5.11 7.38
C GLY A 107 -1.58 -6.11 6.41
N PHE A 108 -1.99 -6.08 5.15
CA PHE A 108 -1.41 -6.93 4.09
C PHE A 108 0.08 -6.61 3.85
N GLN A 109 0.46 -5.33 3.83
CA GLN A 109 1.85 -4.93 3.66
C GLN A 109 2.74 -5.34 4.85
N LEU A 110 2.21 -5.24 6.07
CA LEU A 110 2.90 -5.73 7.27
C LEU A 110 3.07 -7.25 7.25
N LEU A 111 2.04 -7.98 6.81
CA LEU A 111 2.13 -9.43 6.67
C LEU A 111 3.16 -9.84 5.61
N THR A 112 3.19 -9.14 4.47
CA THR A 112 4.19 -9.34 3.41
C THR A 112 5.60 -9.15 3.96
N LEU A 113 5.85 -8.02 4.64
CA LEU A 113 7.13 -7.73 5.31
C LEU A 113 7.55 -8.83 6.30
N LEU A 114 6.61 -9.36 7.07
CA LEU A 114 6.89 -10.40 8.06
C LEU A 114 7.28 -11.73 7.39
N LEU A 115 6.57 -12.11 6.33
CA LEU A 115 6.87 -13.30 5.55
C LEU A 115 8.20 -13.16 4.81
N ASP A 116 8.47 -12.00 4.20
CA ASP A 116 9.74 -11.74 3.52
C ASP A 116 10.93 -11.84 4.49
N LEU A 117 10.79 -11.30 5.71
CA LEU A 117 11.85 -11.40 6.72
C LEU A 117 12.06 -12.83 7.21
N LEU A 118 11.00 -13.64 7.28
CA LEU A 118 11.08 -15.03 7.71
C LEU A 118 11.68 -15.94 6.62
N LEU A 119 11.38 -15.67 5.35
CA LEU A 119 11.85 -16.44 4.20
C LEU A 119 13.06 -15.80 3.49
N PHE A 120 13.73 -14.84 4.15
CA PHE A 120 14.82 -14.09 3.56
C PHE A 120 16.00 -14.99 3.22
N ASP A 121 16.32 -15.09 1.92
CA ASP A 121 17.48 -15.83 1.41
C ASP A 121 18.48 -14.83 0.82
N LEU A 122 19.74 -14.88 1.25
CA LEU A 122 20.79 -13.98 0.77
C LEU A 122 21.37 -14.41 -0.60
N GLY A 123 21.02 -15.59 -1.09
CA GLY A 123 21.57 -16.14 -2.34
C GLY A 123 21.23 -15.34 -3.59
N ASP A 124 20.02 -14.77 -3.65
CA ASP A 124 19.47 -14.16 -4.86
C ASP A 124 19.33 -12.63 -4.72
N VAL A 125 20.47 -11.94 -4.81
CA VAL A 125 20.57 -10.48 -4.62
C VAL A 125 19.67 -9.70 -5.60
N LEU A 126 19.59 -10.12 -6.86
CA LEU A 126 18.78 -9.45 -7.87
C LEU A 126 17.29 -9.52 -7.55
N GLU A 127 16.81 -10.71 -7.19
CA GLU A 127 15.41 -10.96 -6.80
C GLU A 127 15.03 -10.15 -5.57
N ASN A 128 15.90 -10.16 -4.55
CA ASN A 128 15.70 -9.35 -3.35
C ASN A 128 15.64 -7.84 -3.65
N VAL A 129 16.52 -7.32 -4.51
CA VAL A 129 16.50 -5.89 -4.89
C VAL A 129 15.18 -5.51 -5.55
N VAL A 130 14.68 -6.34 -6.47
CA VAL A 130 13.39 -6.12 -7.14
C VAL A 130 12.25 -6.16 -6.11
N TYR A 131 12.25 -7.13 -5.20
CA TYR A 131 11.24 -7.21 -4.14
C TYR A 131 11.26 -5.99 -3.22
N PHE A 132 12.44 -5.56 -2.75
CA PHE A 132 12.56 -4.35 -1.93
C PHE A 132 12.07 -3.10 -2.67
N PHE A 133 12.30 -3.00 -3.98
CA PHE A 133 11.79 -1.91 -4.78
C PHE A 133 10.24 -1.88 -4.82
N PHE A 134 9.60 -3.02 -5.10
CA PHE A 134 8.13 -3.14 -5.07
C PHE A 134 7.56 -2.88 -3.67
N LEU A 135 8.21 -3.41 -2.65
CA LEU A 135 7.82 -3.20 -1.26
C LEU A 135 7.88 -1.72 -0.88
N SER A 136 8.95 -1.04 -1.29
CA SER A 136 9.12 0.40 -1.08
C SER A 136 8.04 1.22 -1.79
N LEU A 137 7.67 0.86 -3.02
CA LEU A 137 6.57 1.48 -3.75
C LEU A 137 5.22 1.30 -3.04
N ASN A 138 4.92 0.09 -2.57
CA ASN A 138 3.69 -0.20 -1.84
C ASN A 138 3.62 0.55 -0.50
N VAL A 139 4.73 0.60 0.26
CA VAL A 139 4.83 1.40 1.50
C VAL A 139 4.65 2.89 1.20
N TYR A 140 5.24 3.39 0.12
CA TYR A 140 5.08 4.77 -0.31
C TYR A 140 3.63 5.10 -0.69
N LEU A 141 2.94 4.22 -1.41
CA LEU A 141 1.51 4.35 -1.71
C LEU A 141 0.67 4.38 -0.44
N LEU A 142 0.94 3.50 0.53
CA LEU A 142 0.26 3.48 1.83
C LEU A 142 0.45 4.81 2.57
N TYR A 143 1.66 5.36 2.56
CA TYR A 143 1.96 6.65 3.14
C TYR A 143 1.19 7.79 2.46
N LEU A 144 1.13 7.81 1.12
CA LEU A 144 0.33 8.80 0.39
C LEU A 144 -1.17 8.72 0.72
N VAL A 145 -1.70 7.50 0.86
CA VAL A 145 -3.08 7.25 1.29
C VAL A 145 -3.31 7.82 2.69
N PHE A 146 -2.39 7.56 3.63
CA PHE A 146 -2.44 8.10 4.98
C PHE A 146 -2.48 9.64 4.98
N CYS A 147 -1.59 10.28 4.22
CA CYS A 147 -1.58 11.74 4.05
C CYS A 147 -2.91 12.27 3.50
N THR A 148 -3.49 11.57 2.52
CA THR A 148 -4.78 11.98 1.91
C THR A 148 -5.94 11.91 2.90
N ILE A 149 -6.00 10.86 3.75
CA ILE A 149 -7.03 10.75 4.79
C ILE A 149 -6.86 11.87 5.81
N HIS A 150 -5.62 12.14 6.24
CA HIS A 150 -5.34 13.20 7.18
C HIS A 150 -5.76 14.56 6.62
N GLN A 151 -5.41 14.84 5.37
CA GLN A 151 -5.81 16.07 4.69
C GLN A 151 -7.33 16.21 4.59
N LEU A 152 -8.03 15.11 4.27
CA LEU A 152 -9.49 15.11 4.14
C LEU A 152 -10.19 15.43 5.47
N ARG A 153 -9.67 14.90 6.59
CA ARG A 153 -10.15 15.19 7.94
C ARG A 153 -9.96 16.64 8.35
N GLU A 154 -8.86 17.25 7.92
CA GLU A 154 -8.56 18.66 8.22
C GLU A 154 -9.52 19.59 7.44
N THR A 155 -9.73 19.33 6.13
CA THR A 155 -10.72 20.08 5.34
C THR A 155 -12.14 19.96 5.86
N SER A 156 -12.56 18.76 6.30
CA SER A 156 -13.89 18.61 6.87
C SER A 156 -14.02 19.39 8.18
N GLY A 157 -13.02 19.32 9.07
CA GLY A 157 -12.98 20.09 10.32
C GLY A 157 -13.12 21.60 10.12
N VAL A 158 -12.44 22.17 9.13
CA VAL A 158 -12.54 23.61 8.80
C VAL A 158 -13.94 23.95 8.29
N GLN A 159 -14.53 23.10 7.44
CA GLN A 159 -15.87 23.35 6.89
C GLN A 159 -16.96 23.32 7.98
N TYR A 160 -16.83 22.46 9.00
CA TYR A 160 -17.75 22.46 10.15
C TYR A 160 -17.64 23.72 11.01
N MET A 161 -16.43 24.26 11.19
CA MET A 161 -16.22 25.48 11.97
C MET A 161 -16.76 26.72 11.25
N ALA A 162 -16.54 26.82 9.93
CA ALA A 162 -17.06 27.94 9.14
C ALA A 162 -18.60 27.99 9.07
N HIS A 163 -19.26 26.84 9.18
CA HIS A 163 -20.73 26.77 9.23
C HIS A 163 -21.30 27.09 10.62
N ARG A 164 -20.49 26.92 11.68
CA ARG A 164 -20.90 27.19 13.06
C ARG A 164 -20.87 28.68 13.39
N ASP A 165 -19.97 29.44 12.77
CA ASP A 165 -19.80 30.88 12.99
C ASP A 165 -20.25 31.67 11.74
N PRO A 166 -21.56 31.92 11.53
CA PRO A 166 -22.01 32.84 10.49
C PRO A 166 -21.50 34.25 10.80
N PRO A 167 -21.22 35.08 9.77
CA PRO A 167 -20.71 36.43 9.99
C PRO A 167 -21.68 37.24 10.85
N PRO A 168 -21.20 38.07 11.79
CA PRO A 168 -22.05 39.00 12.50
C PRO A 168 -22.66 39.97 11.48
N LEU A 169 -24.00 40.05 11.50
CA LEU A 169 -24.81 41.00 10.73
C LEU A 169 -24.48 42.45 11.10
#